data_AF-A0A6J2YNL0-F1
#
_entry.id   AF-A0A6J2YNL0-F1
#
_cell.length_a   1.000
_cell.length_b   1.000
_cell.length_c   1.000
_cell.angle_alpha   90.00
_cell.angle_beta   90.00
_cell.angle_gamma   90.00
#
_symmetry.space_group_name_H-M   'P 1'
#
loop_
_entity.id
_entity.type
_entity.pdbx_description
1 polymer ?
#
loop_
_entity_poly.entity_id
_entity_poly.type
_entity_poly.pdbx_seq_one_letter_code
_entity_poly.pdbx_strand_id
1 'polypeptide(L)'
;MKVLILALLLAVALANTYKDDWIKVHRECQSDQVTHVPEEIFEKLRKKEKVDFPDNFSLHAFCMLKKLDIQDDQGNPEKATIKKAVQRTISDSAKVEEIVNHCSVAKETKEKTALAIFKCFGKNNIDIGQL
;
A
#
# COMPACT_ATOMS: atom_id res chain seq x y z
N MET A 1 -8.21 25.10 -31.36
CA MET A 1 -7.44 25.21 -30.10
C MET A 1 -8.40 25.20 -28.92
N LYS A 2 -8.94 24.04 -28.55
CA LYS A 2 -9.97 23.90 -27.49
C LYS A 2 -10.08 22.46 -26.98
N VAL A 3 -8.94 21.81 -26.74
CA VAL A 3 -8.90 20.48 -26.10
C VAL A 3 -7.63 20.43 -25.26
N LEU A 4 -7.65 21.00 -24.05
CA LEU A 4 -6.49 20.93 -23.14
C LEU A 4 -6.81 21.11 -21.65
N ILE A 5 -8.09 21.17 -21.25
CA ILE A 5 -8.47 21.46 -19.84
C ILE A 5 -9.15 20.26 -19.13
N LEU A 6 -9.56 19.21 -19.86
CA LEU A 6 -10.30 18.09 -19.25
C LEU A 6 -9.42 17.04 -18.54
N ALA A 7 -8.12 16.98 -18.84
CA ALA A 7 -7.23 15.95 -18.29
C ALA A 7 -6.83 16.19 -16.82
N LEU A 8 -6.83 17.45 -16.35
CA LEU A 8 -6.39 17.78 -15.00
C LEU A 8 -7.42 17.39 -13.91
N LEU A 9 -8.71 17.44 -14.23
CA LEU A 9 -9.78 17.13 -13.26
C LEU A 9 -9.84 15.64 -12.88
N LEU A 10 -9.52 14.75 -13.82
CA LEU A 10 -9.53 13.30 -13.61
C LEU A 10 -8.43 12.84 -12.63
N ALA A 11 -7.24 13.43 -12.72
CA ALA A 11 -6.13 13.08 -11.82
C ALA A 11 -6.44 13.46 -10.36
N VAL A 12 -7.08 14.62 -10.13
CA VAL A 12 -7.47 15.08 -8.78
C VAL A 12 -8.59 14.22 -8.20
N ALA A 13 -9.56 13.79 -9.01
CA ALA A 13 -10.64 12.92 -8.55
C ALA A 13 -10.11 11.54 -8.11
N LEU A 14 -9.19 10.94 -8.88
CA LEU A 14 -8.58 9.65 -8.53
C LEU A 14 -7.70 9.75 -7.28
N ALA A 15 -6.96 10.86 -7.10
CA ALA A 15 -6.15 11.14 -5.91
C ALA A 15 -6.93 10.99 -4.60
N ASN A 16 -8.15 11.53 -4.56
CA ASN A 16 -8.98 11.49 -3.36
C ASN A 16 -9.52 10.07 -3.07
N THR A 17 -9.85 9.29 -4.10
CA THR A 17 -10.48 7.97 -3.91
C THR A 17 -9.60 6.96 -3.17
N TYR A 18 -8.33 6.83 -3.53
CA TYR A 18 -7.47 5.81 -2.89
C TYR A 18 -7.03 6.22 -1.49
N LYS A 19 -6.98 7.52 -1.17
CA LYS A 19 -6.74 8.01 0.19
C LYS A 19 -7.93 7.68 1.09
N ASP A 20 -9.15 7.90 0.61
CA ASP A 20 -10.38 7.55 1.34
C ASP A 20 -10.47 6.03 1.55
N ASP A 21 -10.13 5.24 0.53
CA ASP A 21 -10.04 3.78 0.65
C ASP A 21 -9.02 3.36 1.72
N TRP A 22 -7.82 3.95 1.70
CA TRP A 22 -6.80 3.67 2.72
C TRP A 22 -7.32 3.98 4.13
N ILE A 23 -7.93 5.15 4.35
CA ILE A 23 -8.43 5.58 5.68
C ILE A 23 -9.53 4.62 6.16
N LYS A 24 -10.45 4.26 5.27
CA LYS A 24 -11.53 3.33 5.56
C LYS A 24 -10.98 1.95 5.94
N VAL A 25 -10.12 1.39 5.10
CA VAL A 25 -9.52 0.06 5.32
C VAL A 25 -8.68 0.05 6.59
N HIS A 26 -7.91 1.11 6.85
CA HIS A 26 -7.14 1.23 8.08
C HIS A 26 -8.02 1.21 9.32
N ARG A 27 -9.13 1.98 9.32
CA ARG A 27 -10.10 1.95 10.41
C ARG A 27 -10.71 0.57 10.63
N GLU A 28 -11.07 -0.12 9.55
CA GLU A 28 -11.58 -1.49 9.62
C GLU A 28 -10.53 -2.43 10.26
N CYS A 29 -9.29 -2.38 9.80
CA CYS A 29 -8.20 -3.19 10.37
C CYS A 29 -7.82 -2.80 11.80
N GLN A 30 -8.05 -1.54 12.21
CA GLN A 30 -7.87 -1.12 13.61
C GLN A 30 -8.99 -1.56 14.54
N SER A 31 -10.18 -1.89 13.99
CA SER A 31 -11.36 -2.26 14.79
C SER A 31 -11.33 -3.71 15.28
N ASP A 32 -10.52 -4.57 14.68
CA ASP A 32 -10.28 -5.94 15.13
C ASP A 32 -9.06 -5.97 16.06
N GLN A 33 -9.24 -6.53 17.26
CA GLN A 33 -8.21 -6.63 18.29
C GLN A 33 -6.97 -7.40 17.81
N VAL A 34 -7.12 -8.37 16.91
CA VAL A 34 -6.02 -9.18 16.37
C VAL A 34 -5.12 -8.35 15.45
N THR A 35 -5.71 -7.42 14.69
CA THR A 35 -4.98 -6.57 13.74
C THR A 35 -4.76 -5.15 14.26
N HIS A 36 -5.23 -4.81 15.46
CA HIS A 36 -5.08 -3.48 16.05
C HIS A 36 -3.62 -3.15 16.38
N VAL A 37 -3.06 -2.11 15.77
CA VAL A 37 -1.68 -1.67 16.03
C VAL A 37 -1.73 -0.29 16.70
N PRO A 38 -0.96 -0.04 17.77
CA PRO A 38 -0.94 1.26 18.44
C PRO A 38 -0.66 2.40 17.46
N GLU A 39 -1.46 3.47 17.50
CA GLU A 39 -1.36 4.56 16.51
C GLU A 39 0.03 5.23 16.48
N GLU A 40 0.74 5.21 17.62
CA GLU A 40 2.11 5.71 17.72
C GLU A 40 3.09 5.04 16.73
N ILE A 41 2.83 3.79 16.34
CA ILE A 41 3.62 3.07 15.34
C ILE A 41 3.46 3.74 13.98
N PHE A 42 2.22 4.09 13.58
CA PHE A 42 1.95 4.76 12.30
C PHE A 42 2.46 6.20 12.29
N GLU A 43 2.36 6.91 13.41
CA GLU A 43 2.93 8.25 13.54
C GLU A 43 4.45 8.26 13.35
N LYS A 44 5.16 7.30 13.95
CA LYS A 44 6.61 7.14 13.73
C LYS A 44 6.92 6.80 12.27
N LEU A 45 6.13 5.93 11.63
CA LEU A 45 6.29 5.62 10.21
C LEU A 45 6.09 6.85 9.32
N ARG A 46 5.07 7.68 9.58
CA ARG A 46 4.84 8.95 8.86
C ARG A 46 6.02 9.91 8.99
N LYS A 47 6.64 9.97 10.18
CA LYS A 47 7.82 10.78 10.47
C LYS A 47 9.14 10.17 9.96
N LYS A 48 9.09 9.00 9.31
CA LYS A 48 10.27 8.22 8.86
C LYS A 48 11.23 7.88 9.99
N GLU A 49 10.71 7.74 11.21
CA GLU A 49 11.49 7.30 12.36
C GLU A 49 11.72 5.78 12.30
N LYS A 50 12.73 5.31 13.03
CA LYS A 50 12.93 3.87 13.20
C LYS A 50 11.81 3.31 14.08
N VAL A 51 11.20 2.22 13.63
CA VAL A 51 10.09 1.56 14.32
C VAL A 51 10.43 0.10 14.53
N ASP A 52 10.30 -0.35 15.77
CA ASP A 52 10.25 -1.77 16.10
C ASP A 52 8.79 -2.21 15.94
N PHE A 53 8.52 -3.01 14.92
CA PHE A 53 7.15 -3.43 14.60
C PHE A 53 6.63 -4.38 15.68
N PRO A 54 5.43 -4.15 16.24
CA PRO A 54 4.81 -5.12 17.13
C PRO A 54 4.50 -6.41 16.38
N ASP A 55 4.37 -7.52 17.12
CA ASP A 55 4.18 -8.86 16.53
C ASP A 55 2.98 -8.93 15.58
N ASN A 56 1.91 -8.19 15.89
CA ASN A 56 0.70 -8.16 15.10
C ASN A 56 0.73 -7.17 13.92
N PHE A 57 1.83 -6.43 13.71
CA PHE A 57 1.95 -5.52 12.58
C PHE A 57 1.84 -6.25 11.24
N SER A 58 2.37 -7.48 11.15
CA SER A 58 2.25 -8.32 9.95
C SER A 58 0.80 -8.73 9.65
N LEU A 59 -0.02 -8.92 10.69
CA LEU A 59 -1.46 -9.18 10.57
C LEU A 59 -2.20 -7.93 10.11
N HIS A 60 -1.87 -6.76 10.66
CA HIS A 60 -2.41 -5.48 10.20
C HIS A 60 -2.06 -5.22 8.74
N ALA A 61 -0.80 -5.41 8.35
CA ALA A 61 -0.34 -5.26 6.98
C ALA A 61 -1.11 -6.20 6.03
N PHE A 62 -1.33 -7.45 6.41
CA PHE A 62 -2.13 -8.38 5.61
C PHE A 62 -3.59 -7.91 5.48
N CYS A 63 -4.22 -7.47 6.57
CA CYS A 63 -5.57 -6.92 6.53
C CYS A 63 -5.69 -5.74 5.55
N MET A 64 -4.74 -4.81 5.61
CA MET A 64 -4.67 -3.64 4.72
C MET A 64 -4.53 -4.07 3.26
N LEU A 65 -3.51 -4.88 2.94
CA LEU A 65 -3.19 -5.23 1.56
C LEU A 65 -4.25 -6.13 0.92
N LYS A 66 -4.86 -7.01 1.72
CA LYS A 66 -6.01 -7.81 1.27
C LYS A 66 -7.18 -6.93 0.87
N LYS A 67 -7.59 -6.00 1.74
CA LYS A 67 -8.76 -5.13 1.48
C LYS A 67 -8.52 -4.07 0.41
N LEU A 68 -7.26 -3.81 0.07
CA LEU A 68 -6.85 -2.94 -1.05
C LEU A 68 -6.56 -3.73 -2.34
N ASP A 69 -6.87 -5.04 -2.38
CA ASP A 69 -6.64 -5.95 -3.51
C ASP A 69 -5.16 -6.01 -3.97
N ILE A 70 -4.21 -5.70 -3.09
CA ILE A 70 -2.76 -5.80 -3.34
C ILE A 70 -2.27 -7.23 -3.08
N GLN A 71 -3.00 -7.99 -2.28
CA GLN A 71 -2.72 -9.37 -1.93
C GLN A 71 -4.04 -10.15 -1.84
N ASP A 72 -4.07 -11.39 -2.31
CA ASP A 72 -5.28 -12.22 -2.23
C ASP A 72 -5.49 -12.87 -0.85
N ASP A 73 -6.59 -13.61 -0.71
CA ASP A 73 -6.96 -14.33 0.52
C ASP A 73 -5.96 -15.43 0.90
N GLN A 74 -5.27 -15.99 -0.09
CA GLN A 74 -4.27 -17.05 0.04
C GLN A 74 -2.90 -16.46 0.38
N GLY A 75 -2.73 -15.14 0.28
CA GLY A 75 -1.49 -14.43 0.55
C GLY A 75 -0.63 -14.20 -0.68
N ASN A 76 -1.09 -14.46 -1.89
CA ASN A 76 -0.33 -14.19 -3.11
C ASN A 76 -0.39 -12.70 -3.46
N PRO A 77 0.72 -12.10 -3.90
CA PRO A 77 0.74 -10.71 -4.37
C PRO A 77 -0.06 -10.53 -5.67
N GLU A 78 -0.99 -9.57 -5.68
CA GLU A 78 -1.77 -9.20 -6.86
C GLU A 78 -0.97 -8.25 -7.76
N LYS A 79 -0.17 -8.83 -8.67
CA LYS A 79 0.79 -8.10 -9.51
C LYS A 79 0.16 -6.94 -10.29
N ALA A 80 -1.07 -7.10 -10.77
CA ALA A 80 -1.76 -6.06 -11.51
C ALA A 80 -2.08 -4.84 -10.62
N THR A 81 -2.53 -5.07 -9.39
CA THR A 81 -2.82 -3.99 -8.42
C THR A 81 -1.53 -3.36 -7.91
N ILE A 82 -0.49 -4.17 -7.64
CA ILE A 82 0.85 -3.67 -7.29
C ILE A 82 1.38 -2.75 -8.39
N LYS A 83 1.28 -3.16 -9.67
CA LYS A 83 1.70 -2.33 -10.80
C LYS A 83 0.94 -1.02 -10.88
N LYS A 84 -0.38 -1.05 -10.70
CA LYS A 84 -1.20 0.18 -10.65
C LYS A 84 -0.75 1.11 -9.52
N ALA A 85 -0.46 0.59 -8.32
CA ALA A 85 0.04 1.39 -7.22
C ALA A 85 1.40 2.03 -7.54
N VAL A 86 2.35 1.25 -8.08
CA VAL A 86 3.67 1.75 -8.45
C VAL A 86 3.58 2.83 -9.54
N GLN A 87 2.73 2.63 -10.55
CA GLN A 87 2.53 3.59 -11.65
C GLN A 87 1.91 4.92 -11.22
N ARG A 88 1.25 4.99 -10.05
CA ARG A 88 0.76 6.26 -9.50
C ARG A 88 1.90 7.15 -8.99
N THR A 89 2.98 6.53 -8.50
CA THR A 89 4.14 7.25 -7.95
C THR A 89 5.27 7.39 -8.98
N ILE A 90 5.46 6.38 -9.83
CA ILE A 90 6.62 6.24 -10.72
C ILE A 90 6.16 6.24 -12.18
N SER A 91 6.63 7.21 -12.96
CA SER A 91 6.31 7.33 -14.39
C SER A 91 7.25 6.53 -15.31
N ASP A 92 8.46 6.22 -14.86
CA ASP A 92 9.44 5.45 -15.64
C ASP A 92 9.01 3.97 -15.71
N SER A 93 8.73 3.49 -16.92
CA SER A 93 8.20 2.14 -17.13
C SER A 93 9.18 1.04 -16.74
N ALA A 94 10.48 1.21 -16.98
CA ALA A 94 11.49 0.23 -16.60
C ALA A 94 11.58 0.11 -15.07
N LYS A 95 11.55 1.25 -14.38
CA LYS A 95 11.55 1.31 -12.91
C LYS A 95 10.25 0.76 -12.31
N VAL A 96 9.11 0.98 -12.97
CA VAL A 96 7.84 0.35 -12.57
C VAL A 96 7.98 -1.17 -12.59
N GLU A 97 8.45 -1.75 -13.70
CA GLU A 97 8.59 -3.21 -13.81
C GLU A 97 9.60 -3.77 -12.80
N GLU A 98 10.72 -3.07 -12.57
CA GLU A 98 11.70 -3.44 -11.56
C GLU A 98 11.06 -3.53 -10.16
N ILE A 99 10.35 -2.47 -9.75
CA ILE A 99 9.71 -2.40 -8.43
C ILE A 99 8.60 -3.44 -8.32
N VAL A 100 7.77 -3.62 -9.35
CA VAL A 100 6.71 -4.64 -9.36
C VAL A 100 7.31 -6.03 -9.15
N ASN A 101 8.34 -6.39 -9.91
CA ASN A 101 8.98 -7.70 -9.79
C ASN A 101 9.59 -7.93 -8.40
N HIS A 102 10.21 -6.89 -7.82
CA HIS A 102 10.82 -6.99 -6.51
C HIS A 102 9.78 -7.01 -5.37
N CYS A 103 8.74 -6.19 -5.44
CA CYS A 103 7.75 -6.09 -4.36
C CYS A 103 6.68 -7.19 -4.43
N SER A 104 6.53 -7.93 -5.53
CA SER A 104 5.49 -8.96 -5.70
C SER A 104 5.99 -10.40 -5.46
N VAL A 105 6.84 -10.60 -4.45
CA VAL A 105 7.42 -11.91 -4.10
C VAL A 105 6.74 -12.48 -2.86
N ALA A 106 6.02 -13.60 -3.04
CA ALA A 106 5.44 -14.37 -1.95
C ALA A 106 6.51 -14.87 -0.97
N LYS A 107 6.15 -14.95 0.31
CA LYS A 107 6.96 -15.45 1.43
C LYS A 107 6.28 -16.68 2.04
N GLU A 108 6.89 -17.25 3.09
CA GLU A 108 6.41 -18.50 3.70
C GLU A 108 4.97 -18.41 4.23
N THR A 109 4.52 -17.23 4.63
CA THR A 109 3.13 -16.98 5.07
C THR A 109 2.56 -15.73 4.43
N LYS A 110 1.23 -15.61 4.45
CA LYS A 110 0.51 -14.43 3.94
C LYS A 110 0.87 -13.15 4.70
N GLU A 111 1.05 -13.21 6.02
CA GLU A 111 1.44 -12.08 6.86
C GLU A 111 2.88 -11.63 6.58
N LYS A 112 3.80 -12.60 6.41
CA LYS A 112 5.18 -12.31 6.02
C LYS A 112 5.26 -11.70 4.62
N THR A 113 4.43 -12.17 3.70
CA THR A 113 4.30 -11.60 2.36
C THR A 113 3.80 -10.17 2.44
N ALA A 114 2.76 -9.92 3.25
CA ALA A 114 2.20 -8.59 3.43
C ALA A 114 3.23 -7.60 3.99
N LEU A 115 3.95 -8.01 5.03
CA LEU A 115 5.02 -7.21 5.62
C LEU A 115 6.15 -6.93 4.63
N ALA A 116 6.50 -7.91 3.79
CA ALA A 116 7.52 -7.74 2.76
C ALA A 116 7.09 -6.73 1.68
N ILE A 117 5.83 -6.82 1.19
CA ILE A 117 5.25 -5.85 0.25
C ILE A 117 5.25 -4.45 0.88
N PHE A 118 4.73 -4.31 2.11
CA PHE A 118 4.65 -3.03 2.82
C PHE A 118 6.03 -2.36 2.98
N LYS A 119 7.03 -3.11 3.43
CA LYS A 119 8.42 -2.62 3.53
C LYS A 119 9.00 -2.23 2.17
N CYS A 120 8.70 -3.01 1.12
CA CYS A 120 9.15 -2.72 -0.24
C CYS A 120 8.55 -1.42 -0.77
N PHE A 121 7.26 -1.18 -0.55
CA PHE A 121 6.60 0.08 -0.88
C PHE A 121 7.18 1.26 -0.10
N GLY A 122 7.40 1.12 1.21
CA GLY A 122 8.05 2.14 2.03
C GLY A 122 9.45 2.50 1.52
N LYS A 123 10.28 1.50 1.19
CA LYS A 123 11.63 1.70 0.63
C LYS A 123 11.61 2.45 -0.72
N ASN A 124 10.59 2.21 -1.53
CA ASN A 124 10.45 2.82 -2.86
C ASN A 124 9.54 4.05 -2.88
N ASN A 125 9.05 4.50 -1.71
CA ASN A 125 8.09 5.59 -1.54
C ASN A 125 6.80 5.43 -2.38
N ILE A 126 6.31 4.19 -2.52
CA ILE A 126 5.09 3.91 -3.28
C ILE A 126 3.87 4.31 -2.44
N ASP A 127 3.00 5.12 -3.02
CA ASP A 127 1.77 5.59 -2.38
C ASP A 127 0.59 4.64 -2.68
N ILE A 128 0.04 4.05 -1.63
CA ILE A 128 -1.20 3.27 -1.65
C ILE A 128 -2.34 3.99 -0.91
N GLY A 129 -2.21 5.31 -0.72
CA GLY A 129 -3.17 6.18 -0.02
C GLY A 129 -2.77 6.57 1.39
N GLN A 130 -1.58 6.16 1.85
CA GLN A 130 -1.08 6.51 3.17
C GLN A 130 -0.55 7.95 3.28
N LEU A 131 -0.38 8.66 2.15
CA LEU A 131 0.13 10.04 2.09
C LEU A 131 -1.00 11.09 1.99
#